data_AF-A0AAV5MAN8-F1
#
_entry.id   AF-A0AAV5MAN8-F1
#
_cell.length_a   1.000
_cell.length_b   1.000
_cell.length_c   1.000
_cell.angle_alpha   90.00
_cell.angle_beta   90.00
_cell.angle_gamma   90.00
#
_symmetry.space_group_name_H-M   'P 1'
#
loop_
_entity.id
_entity.type
_entity.pdbx_description
1 polymer ?
#
loop_
_entity_poly.entity_id
_entity_poly.type
_entity_poly.pdbx_seq_one_letter_code
_entity_poly.pdbx_strand_id
1 'polypeptide(L)'
;MQRYAFINMIDPRQIIAFHKAFNGKKWEKFNSEKVALLAYARIQGKAALIARFQNSSLMDKDKQCRPILFHTDSPNAGDQVGHHVKLAK
;
A
#
# COMPACT_ATOMS: atom_id res chain seq x y z
N MET A 1 -0.35 5.24 16.57
CA MET A 1 -0.50 5.47 15.12
C MET A 1 0.78 5.09 14.41
N GLN A 2 0.75 4.12 13.49
CA GLN A 2 1.91 3.78 12.65
C GLN A 2 2.11 4.91 11.63
N ARG A 3 3.33 5.45 11.51
CA ARG A 3 3.66 6.61 10.65
C ARG A 3 4.26 6.21 9.30
N TYR A 4 3.88 5.05 8.78
CA TYR A 4 4.40 4.55 7.50
C TYR A 4 3.35 3.65 6.83
N ALA A 5 3.49 3.50 5.51
CA ALA A 5 2.63 2.68 4.69
C ALA A 5 3.48 1.86 3.68
N PHE A 6 2.91 0.77 3.18
CA PHE A 6 3.48 -0.01 2.09
C PHE A 6 2.63 0.17 0.85
N ILE A 7 3.29 0.37 -0.30
CA ILE A 7 2.64 0.49 -1.60
C ILE A 7 3.41 -0.42 -2.57
N ASN A 8 2.70 -1.32 -3.25
CA ASN A 8 3.27 -2.17 -4.29
C ASN A 8 2.79 -1.66 -5.65
N MET A 9 3.71 -1.18 -6.48
CA MET A 9 3.41 -0.72 -7.84
C MET A 9 3.45 -1.88 -8.84
N ILE A 10 2.65 -1.80 -9.91
CA ILE A 10 2.64 -2.80 -10.99
C ILE A 10 3.88 -2.62 -11.87
N ASP A 11 4.14 -1.37 -12.29
CA ASP A 11 5.33 -1.02 -13.06
C ASP A 11 6.35 -0.30 -12.15
N PRO A 12 7.56 -0.85 -11.94
CA PRO A 12 8.59 -0.21 -11.13
C PRO A 12 9.02 1.17 -11.66
N ARG A 13 8.81 1.49 -12.94
CA ARG A 13 9.11 2.82 -13.50
C ARG A 13 8.27 3.92 -12.85
N GLN A 14 7.06 3.61 -12.38
CA GLN A 14 6.20 4.55 -11.67
C GLN A 14 6.81 5.03 -10.34
N ILE A 15 7.70 4.23 -9.74
CA ILE A 15 8.40 4.60 -8.49
C ILE A 15 9.22 5.87 -8.70
N ILE A 16 9.79 6.07 -9.89
CA ILE A 16 10.62 7.25 -10.18
C ILE A 16 9.78 8.53 -10.12
N ALA A 17 8.63 8.53 -10.80
CA ALA A 17 7.73 9.68 -10.81
C ALA A 17 7.18 9.95 -9.40
N PHE A 18 6.75 8.90 -8.70
CA PHE A 18 6.25 8.99 -7.33
C PHE A 18 7.31 9.52 -6.36
N HIS A 19 8.56 9.05 -6.47
CA HIS A 19 9.66 9.53 -5.63
C HIS A 19 9.97 11.00 -5.87
N LYS A 20 10.05 11.45 -7.12
CA LYS A 20 10.24 12.89 -7.44
C LYS A 20 9.07 13.75 -6.95
N ALA A 21 7.86 13.20 -6.94
CA ALA A 21 6.67 13.91 -6.51
C ALA A 21 6.60 14.08 -4.99
N PHE A 22 6.98 13.07 -4.19
CA PHE A 22 6.72 13.06 -2.75
C PHE A 22 7.96 13.03 -1.85
N ASN A 23 9.08 12.43 -2.26
CA ASN A 23 10.22 12.25 -1.38
C ASN A 23 10.85 13.59 -0.99
N GLY A 24 11.10 13.79 0.30
CA GLY A 24 11.67 15.02 0.84
C GLY A 24 10.70 16.21 0.85
N LYS A 25 9.42 16.02 0.49
CA LYS A 25 8.42 17.08 0.47
C LYS A 25 7.50 17.02 1.69
N LYS A 26 7.06 18.18 2.16
CA LYS A 26 6.03 18.29 3.20
C LYS A 26 4.67 17.90 2.63
N TRP A 27 3.81 17.36 3.48
CA TRP A 27 2.40 17.21 3.14
C TRP A 27 1.76 18.59 3.06
N GLU A 28 1.34 19.01 1.86
CA GLU A 28 0.72 20.32 1.64
C GLU A 28 -0.62 20.48 2.37
N LYS A 29 -1.28 19.36 2.67
CA LYS A 29 -2.55 19.31 3.40
C LYS A 29 -2.31 18.99 4.88
N PHE A 30 -3.24 19.43 5.73
CA PHE A 30 -3.35 19.12 7.17
C PHE A 30 -2.40 19.88 8.12
N ASN A 31 -1.83 21.03 7.72
CA ASN A 31 -0.88 21.81 8.54
C ASN A 31 0.27 20.95 9.13
N SER A 32 0.63 19.87 8.43
CA SER A 32 1.62 18.94 8.96
C SER A 32 3.01 19.36 8.53
N GLU A 33 3.91 19.54 9.50
CA GLU A 33 5.33 19.74 9.21
C GLU A 33 6.05 18.47 8.76
N LYS A 34 5.35 17.33 8.73
CA LYS A 34 5.91 16.03 8.34
C LYS A 34 6.39 16.07 6.90
N VAL A 35 7.62 15.62 6.71
CA VAL A 35 8.25 15.40 5.41
C VAL A 35 8.09 13.93 5.03
N ALA A 36 7.60 13.66 3.82
CA ALA A 36 7.47 12.30 3.31
C ALA A 36 8.86 11.74 2.94
N LEU A 37 9.14 10.53 3.39
CA LEU A 37 10.34 9.78 3.04
C LEU A 37 9.94 8.45 2.43
N LEU A 38 10.58 8.11 1.32
CA LEU A 38 10.37 6.86 0.61
C LEU A 38 11.62 6.01 0.73
N ALA A 39 11.42 4.73 0.98
CA ALA A 39 12.46 3.73 0.98
C ALA A 39 11.89 2.43 0.42
N TYR A 40 12.76 1.58 -0.13
CA TYR A 40 12.37 0.24 -0.54
C TYR A 40 11.98 -0.59 0.69
N ALA A 41 10.83 -1.26 0.61
CA ALA A 41 10.39 -2.16 1.65
C ALA A 41 11.27 -3.42 1.71
N ARG A 42 11.44 -3.98 2.91
CA ARG A 42 12.12 -5.30 3.05
C ARG A 42 11.29 -6.44 2.47
N ILE A 43 9.96 -6.30 2.48
CA ILE A 43 9.01 -7.24 1.89
C ILE A 43 8.62 -6.70 0.52
N GLN A 44 8.86 -7.47 -0.54
CA GLN A 44 8.64 -7.07 -1.92
C GLN A 44 7.60 -7.97 -2.60
N GLY A 45 6.74 -7.37 -3.42
CA GLY A 45 5.73 -8.08 -4.19
C GLY A 45 4.37 -8.25 -3.50
N LYS A 46 3.32 -8.28 -4.32
CA LYS A 46 1.91 -8.42 -3.90
C LYS A 46 1.67 -9.69 -3.05
N ALA A 47 2.14 -10.85 -3.51
CA ALA A 47 1.93 -12.11 -2.81
C ALA A 47 2.59 -12.14 -1.41
N ALA A 48 3.81 -11.60 -1.28
CA ALA A 48 4.52 -11.55 -0.01
C ALA A 48 3.85 -10.58 0.98
N LEU A 49 3.36 -9.44 0.51
CA LEU A 49 2.58 -8.50 1.33
C LEU A 49 1.26 -9.13 1.80
N ILE A 50 0.55 -9.82 0.91
CA ILE A 50 -0.68 -10.55 1.24
C ILE A 50 -0.39 -11.56 2.36
N ALA A 51 0.59 -12.46 2.17
CA ALA A 51 0.94 -13.47 3.17
C ALA A 51 1.37 -12.86 4.52
N ARG A 52 2.07 -11.72 4.50
CA ARG A 52 2.49 -11.00 5.72
C ARG A 52 1.29 -10.46 6.50
N PHE A 53 0.35 -9.81 5.81
CA PHE A 53 -0.77 -9.15 6.48
C PHE A 53 -1.91 -10.11 6.82
N GLN A 54 -2.12 -11.17 6.03
CA GLN A 54 -3.10 -12.23 6.32
C GLN A 54 -2.88 -12.86 7.70
N ASN A 55 -1.63 -13.01 8.13
CA ASN A 55 -1.28 -13.60 9.42
C ASN A 55 -1.12 -12.57 10.56
N SER A 56 -1.50 -11.31 10.33
CA SER A 56 -1.35 -10.23 11.31
C SER A 56 -2.69 -9.86 11.95
N SER A 57 -2.66 -9.42 13.21
CA SER A 57 -3.83 -8.88 13.95
C SER A 57 -4.45 -7.62 13.31
N LEU A 58 -3.85 -7.13 12.22
CA LEU A 58 -4.33 -6.02 11.43
C LEU A 58 -5.61 -6.37 10.66
N MET A 59 -5.85 -7.67 10.40
CA MET A 59 -7.07 -8.15 9.75
C MET A 59 -8.29 -8.14 10.69
N ASP A 60 -8.07 -8.13 12.00
CA ASP A 60 -9.13 -8.05 13.02
C ASP A 60 -9.57 -6.61 13.31
N LYS A 61 -8.88 -5.62 12.73
CA LYS A 61 -9.22 -4.20 12.89
C LYS A 61 -10.39 -3.79 11.99
N ASP A 62 -10.86 -2.56 12.23
CA ASP A 62 -11.81 -1.86 11.37
C ASP A 62 -11.41 -1.98 9.89
N LYS A 63 -12.39 -2.14 9.00
CA LYS A 63 -12.20 -2.28 7.56
C LYS A 63 -11.34 -1.14 6.98
N GLN A 64 -11.43 0.06 7.53
CA GLN A 64 -10.63 1.23 7.12
C GLN A 64 -9.14 1.10 7.42
N CYS A 65 -8.76 0.21 8.35
CA CYS A 65 -7.37 -0.04 8.72
C CYS A 65 -6.75 -1.22 7.97
N ARG A 66 -7.51 -1.94 7.14
CA ARG A 66 -7.02 -3.14 6.43
C ARG A 66 -6.29 -2.77 5.15
N PRO A 67 -5.34 -3.60 4.68
CA PRO A 67 -4.71 -3.42 3.38
C PRO A 67 -5.75 -3.39 2.26
N ILE A 68 -5.57 -2.49 1.30
CA ILE A 68 -6.39 -2.41 0.09
C ILE A 68 -5.66 -3.15 -1.03
N LEU A 69 -6.36 -4.04 -1.72
CA LEU A 69 -5.83 -4.75 -2.88
C LEU A 69 -6.49 -4.22 -4.14
N PHE A 70 -5.69 -4.11 -5.21
CA PHE A 70 -6.15 -3.78 -6.54
C PHE A 70 -5.89 -4.95 -7.49
N HIS A 71 -6.78 -5.12 -8.47
CA HIS A 71 -6.54 -6.01 -9.59
C HIS A 71 -5.35 -5.49 -10.39
N THR A 72 -4.48 -6.41 -10.79
CA THR A 72 -3.25 -6.12 -11.54
C THR A 72 -3.39 -6.47 -13.01
N ASP A 73 -4.44 -7.20 -13.37
CA ASP A 73 -4.60 -7.83 -14.67
C ASP A 73 -5.69 -7.08 -15.45
N SER A 74 -5.44 -6.84 -16.75
CA SER A 74 -6.42 -6.25 -17.66
C SER A 74 -7.59 -7.24 -17.90
N PRO A 75 -8.86 -6.79 -17.98
CA PRO A 75 -9.36 -5.42 -18.13
C PRO A 75 -9.63 -4.65 -16.83
N ASN A 76 -9.51 -5.28 -15.67
CA ASN A 76 -9.93 -4.69 -14.38
C ASN A 76 -8.77 -4.00 -13.64
N ALA A 77 -7.62 -3.77 -14.30
CA ALA A 77 -6.43 -3.24 -13.66
C ALA A 77 -6.70 -1.88 -13.01
N GLY A 78 -6.44 -1.78 -11.70
CA GLY A 78 -6.75 -0.59 -10.91
C GLY A 78 -8.08 -0.64 -10.15
N ASP A 79 -8.96 -1.60 -10.44
CA ASP A 79 -10.17 -1.82 -9.65
C ASP A 79 -9.83 -2.44 -8.30
N GLN A 80 -10.44 -1.94 -7.23
CA GLN A 80 -10.29 -2.52 -5.90
C GLN A 80 -10.87 -3.94 -5.89
N VAL A 81 -10.06 -4.92 -5.47
CA VAL A 81 -10.55 -6.26 -5.18
C VAL A 81 -11.50 -6.13 -3.99
N GLY A 82 -12.77 -6.50 -4.18
CA GLY A 82 -13.77 -6.42 -3.11
C GLY A 82 -13.25 -7.03 -1.81
N HIS A 83 -13.65 -6.48 -0.66
CA HIS A 83 -13.18 -6.87 0.68
C HIS A 83 -13.41 -8.35 1.06
N HIS A 84 -14.02 -9.14 0.17
CA HIS A 84 -14.15 -10.59 0.26
C HIS A 84 -12.94 -11.32 -0.34
N VAL A 85 -11.74 -11.04 0.15
CA VAL A 85 -10.78 -12.14 0.26
C VAL A 85 -11.21 -12.93 1.49
N LYS A 86 -12.20 -13.82 1.32
CA LYS A 86 -12.32 -14.95 2.23
C LYS A 86 -11.06 -15.76 1.99
N LEU A 87 -10.13 -15.68 2.93
CA LEU A 87 -9.10 -16.69 3.09
C LEU A 87 -9.80 -18.05 2.99
N ALA A 88 -9.46 -18.81 1.95
CA ALA A 88 -9.80 -20.21 1.92
C ALA A 88 -9.31 -20.81 3.25
N LYS A 89 -10.21 -21.52 3.93
CA LYS A 89 -9.85 -22.33 5.10
C LYS A 89 -8.86 -23.40 4.70
#